data_AF-A0A660YUX8-F1
#
_entry.id   AF-A0A660YUX8-F1
#
_cell.length_a   1.000
_cell.length_b   1.000
_cell.length_c   1.000
_cell.angle_alpha   90.00
_cell.angle_beta   90.00
_cell.angle_gamma   90.00
#
_symmetry.space_group_name_H-M   'P 1'
#
loop_
_entity.id
_entity.type
_entity.pdbx_description
1 polymer ?
#
loop_
_entity_poly.entity_id
_entity_poly.type
_entity_poly.pdbx_seq_one_letter_code
_entity_poly.pdbx_strand_id
1 'polypeptide(L)'
;MPRHSTKNFVRLVNIFVKPYWARILLATGLMFLLTASTIPLPLIIKYLVDDVLPSHRKELLLAVFGMVFGAALLGRLVYLALRYVIIYTGEKVIFQIRSQFYRHLQRLSLSYFDHKQTGEIMSRVINDVYIIQHMLESGFITILTDLLTLVIVIGIMFHFNWRLALITITVLPLYAANHEVFVRRIRRTGRAIRRKIE
;
A
#
# COMPACT_ATOMS: atom_id res chain seq x y z
N MET A 1 23.89 -17.84 3.57
CA MET A 1 22.69 -17.12 3.07
C MET A 1 22.97 -16.64 1.64
N PRO A 2 22.26 -17.12 0.60
CA PRO A 2 22.75 -16.99 -0.77
C PRO A 2 22.39 -15.63 -1.39
N ARG A 3 23.43 -14.86 -1.77
CA ARG A 3 23.38 -13.52 -2.41
C ARG A 3 22.83 -13.49 -3.85
N HIS A 4 22.37 -14.61 -4.41
CA HIS A 4 21.88 -14.69 -5.81
C HIS A 4 20.40 -14.31 -6.00
N SER A 5 19.59 -14.27 -4.92
CA SER A 5 18.15 -14.02 -5.02
C SER A 5 17.80 -12.57 -5.37
N THR A 6 18.55 -11.59 -4.86
CA THR A 6 18.26 -10.15 -5.04
C THR A 6 18.48 -9.66 -6.47
N LYS A 7 19.51 -10.14 -7.19
CA LYS A 7 19.74 -9.72 -8.60
C LYS A 7 18.62 -10.19 -9.54
N ASN A 8 18.11 -11.40 -9.35
CA ASN A 8 17.00 -11.92 -10.15
C ASN A 8 15.68 -11.22 -9.81
N PHE A 9 15.46 -10.88 -8.53
CA PHE A 9 14.32 -10.07 -8.10
C PHE A 9 14.34 -8.67 -8.72
N VAL A 10 15.48 -7.98 -8.70
CA VAL A 10 15.64 -6.66 -9.33
C VAL A 10 15.44 -6.74 -10.85
N ARG A 11 15.88 -7.82 -11.50
CA ARG A 11 15.66 -8.03 -12.94
C ARG A 11 14.19 -8.27 -13.29
N LEU A 12 13.49 -9.08 -12.49
CA LEU A 12 12.06 -9.34 -12.58
C LEU A 12 11.25 -8.07 -12.37
N VAL A 13 11.54 -7.33 -11.30
CA VAL A 13 10.94 -6.02 -11.01
C VAL A 13 11.21 -5.09 -12.19
N ASN A 14 12.43 -4.95 -12.68
CA ASN A 14 12.73 -4.03 -13.78
C ASN A 14 12.05 -4.41 -15.10
N ILE A 15 11.85 -5.70 -15.41
CA ILE A 15 11.14 -6.16 -16.62
C ILE A 15 9.64 -5.89 -16.51
N PHE A 16 9.04 -6.13 -15.34
CA PHE A 16 7.60 -5.96 -15.14
C PHE A 16 7.20 -4.52 -14.76
N VAL A 17 8.10 -3.74 -14.17
CA VAL A 17 7.84 -2.36 -13.69
C VAL A 17 8.15 -1.31 -14.75
N LYS A 18 9.17 -1.49 -15.61
CA LYS A 18 9.48 -0.56 -16.71
C LYS A 18 8.26 -0.16 -17.55
N PRO A 19 7.39 -1.08 -18.02
CA PRO A 19 6.25 -0.69 -18.85
C PRO A 19 5.17 0.13 -18.11
N TYR A 20 5.23 0.23 -16.78
CA TYR A 20 4.25 0.96 -15.96
C TYR A 20 4.83 2.22 -15.29
N TRP A 21 6.01 2.69 -15.70
CA TRP A 21 6.67 3.87 -15.12
C TRP A 21 5.79 5.12 -15.14
N ALA A 22 5.03 5.35 -16.22
CA ALA A 22 4.09 6.47 -16.33
C ALA A 22 2.96 6.39 -15.29
N ARG A 23 2.53 5.17 -14.94
CA ARG A 23 1.51 4.94 -13.91
C ARG A 23 2.07 5.08 -12.51
N ILE A 24 3.34 4.73 -12.31
CA ILE A 24 4.06 4.97 -11.05
C ILE A 24 4.24 6.47 -10.82
N LEU A 25 4.61 7.21 -11.86
CA LEU A 25 4.71 8.67 -11.80
C LEU A 25 3.34 9.29 -11.45
N LEU A 26 2.28 8.83 -12.11
CA LEU A 26 0.91 9.27 -11.83
C LEU A 26 0.46 8.88 -10.41
N ALA A 27 0.78 7.68 -9.94
CA ALA A 27 0.50 7.25 -8.57
C ALA A 27 1.26 8.11 -7.56
N THR A 28 2.52 8.45 -7.83
CA THR A 28 3.33 9.33 -6.98
C THR A 28 2.71 10.74 -6.93
N GLY A 29 2.29 11.29 -8.06
CA GLY A 29 1.57 12.57 -8.12
C GLY A 29 0.25 12.55 -7.34
N LEU A 30 -0.54 11.48 -7.48
CA LEU A 30 -1.76 11.28 -6.71
C LEU A 30 -1.48 11.10 -5.21
N MET A 31 -0.36 10.51 -4.82
CA MET A 31 0.05 10.40 -3.41
C MET A 31 0.37 11.76 -2.80
N PHE A 32 1.08 12.63 -3.53
CA PHE A 32 1.31 14.01 -3.09
C PHE A 32 -0.01 14.75 -2.90
N LEU A 33 -0.92 14.64 -3.86
CA LEU A 33 -2.27 15.21 -3.76
C LEU A 33 -3.06 14.64 -2.59
N LEU A 34 -3.01 13.33 -2.37
CA LEU A 34 -3.71 12.67 -1.27
C LEU A 34 -3.21 13.18 0.08
N THR A 35 -1.88 13.24 0.23
CA THR A 35 -1.27 13.74 1.45
C THR A 35 -1.62 15.21 1.65
N ALA A 36 -1.54 16.03 0.59
CA ALA A 36 -1.96 17.42 0.63
C ALA A 36 -3.42 17.60 1.05
N SER A 37 -4.34 16.74 0.59
CA SER A 37 -5.76 16.78 0.99
C SER A 37 -6.01 16.41 2.45
N THR A 38 -5.08 15.72 3.12
CA THR A 38 -5.21 15.38 4.55
C THR A 38 -4.75 16.48 5.50
N ILE A 39 -3.95 17.45 5.03
CA ILE A 39 -3.40 18.55 5.83
C ILE A 39 -4.46 19.59 6.24
N PRO A 40 -5.42 19.99 5.37
CA PRO A 40 -6.45 20.95 5.73
C PRO A 40 -7.31 20.48 6.90
N LEU A 41 -7.56 19.18 7.02
CA LEU A 41 -8.50 18.64 8.00
C LEU A 41 -8.15 19.03 9.46
N PRO A 42 -6.92 18.80 9.98
CA PRO A 42 -6.54 19.25 11.31
C PRO A 42 -6.48 20.78 11.45
N LEU A 43 -6.16 21.53 10.40
CA LEU A 43 -6.16 23.00 10.44
C LEU A 43 -7.57 23.56 10.54
N ILE A 44 -8.51 22.96 9.82
CA ILE A 44 -9.93 23.33 9.87
C ILE A 44 -10.50 22.98 11.25
N ILE A 45 -10.13 21.83 11.83
CA ILE A 45 -10.51 21.48 13.21
C ILE A 45 -9.93 22.48 14.21
N LYS A 46 -8.65 22.88 14.06
CA LYS A 46 -8.03 23.92 14.89
C LYS A 46 -8.83 25.23 14.81
N TYR A 47 -9.10 25.72 13.60
CA TYR A 47 -9.87 26.94 13.38
C TYR A 47 -11.29 26.84 13.95
N LEU A 48 -11.93 25.67 13.82
CA LEU A 48 -13.25 25.42 14.39
C LEU A 48 -13.23 25.56 15.93
N VAL A 49 -12.23 24.97 16.58
CA VAL A 49 -12.10 24.93 18.04
C VAL A 49 -11.66 26.28 18.61
N ASP A 50 -10.66 26.92 18.00
CA ASP A 50 -10.03 28.12 18.54
C ASP A 50 -10.83 29.40 18.22
N ASP A 51 -11.43 29.50 17.02
CA ASP A 51 -12.03 30.76 16.54
C ASP A 51 -13.56 30.68 16.41
N VAL A 52 -14.13 29.53 16.03
CA VAL A 52 -15.55 29.45 15.66
C VAL A 52 -16.47 29.06 16.82
N LEU A 53 -16.03 28.11 17.66
CA LEU A 53 -16.75 27.69 18.87
C LEU A 53 -16.95 28.83 19.88
N PRO A 54 -15.96 29.71 20.16
CA PRO A 54 -16.15 30.86 21.04
C PRO A 54 -17.10 31.92 20.46
N SER A 55 -17.13 32.05 19.14
CA SER A 55 -17.84 33.12 18.42
C SER A 55 -19.37 32.97 18.36
N HIS A 56 -19.94 31.79 18.68
CA HIS A 56 -21.39 31.48 18.64
C HIS A 56 -22.12 31.79 17.31
N ARG A 57 -21.40 32.07 16.21
CA ARG A 57 -21.98 32.39 14.90
C ARG A 57 -22.24 31.11 14.09
N LYS A 58 -23.51 30.72 13.97
CA LYS A 58 -23.96 29.51 13.24
C LYS A 58 -23.59 29.50 11.74
N GLU A 59 -23.42 30.68 11.13
CA GLU A 59 -23.05 30.81 9.71
C GLU A 59 -21.60 30.38 9.45
N LEU A 60 -20.68 30.70 10.36
CA LEU A 60 -19.28 30.26 10.29
C LEU A 60 -19.16 28.74 10.49
N LEU A 61 -20.03 28.16 11.32
CA LEU A 61 -20.13 26.70 11.51
C LEU A 61 -20.50 25.97 10.21
N LEU A 62 -21.49 26.47 9.46
CA LEU A 62 -21.89 25.88 8.17
C LEU A 62 -20.77 25.99 7.12
N ALA A 63 -20.09 27.14 7.04
CA ALA A 63 -18.97 27.33 6.12
C ALA A 63 -17.80 26.38 6.43
N VAL A 64 -17.45 26.23 7.71
CA VAL A 64 -16.40 25.32 8.16
C VAL A 64 -16.77 23.87 7.91
N PHE A 65 -18.02 23.48 8.17
CA PHE A 65 -18.50 22.14 7.85
C PHE A 65 -18.42 21.85 6.34
N GLY A 66 -18.78 22.82 5.50
CA GLY A 66 -18.61 22.74 4.05
C GLY A 66 -17.16 22.56 3.62
N MET A 67 -16.21 23.27 4.26
CA MET A 67 -14.79 23.11 4.00
C MET A 67 -14.26 21.73 4.43
N VAL A 68 -14.63 21.25 5.63
CA VAL A 68 -14.27 19.91 6.10
C VAL A 68 -14.80 18.85 5.14
N PHE A 69 -16.08 18.94 4.79
CA PHE A 69 -16.73 17.99 3.91
C PHE A 69 -16.10 18.01 2.51
N GLY A 70 -15.85 19.20 1.95
CA GLY A 70 -15.19 19.36 0.66
C GLY A 70 -13.77 18.79 0.65
N ALA A 71 -12.96 19.08 1.67
CA ALA A 71 -11.62 18.54 1.81
C ALA A 71 -11.62 17.01 1.97
N ALA A 72 -12.52 16.47 2.79
CA ALA A 72 -12.69 15.03 2.97
C ALA A 72 -13.15 14.33 1.68
N LEU A 73 -14.09 14.93 0.95
CA LEU A 73 -14.58 14.41 -0.33
C LEU A 73 -13.47 14.39 -1.38
N LEU A 74 -12.73 15.50 -1.51
CA LEU A 74 -11.57 15.58 -2.41
C LEU A 74 -10.50 14.55 -2.06
N GLY A 75 -10.14 14.43 -0.77
CA GLY A 75 -9.22 13.40 -0.31
C GLY A 75 -9.70 11.99 -0.66
N ARG A 76 -11.00 11.72 -0.52
CA ARG A 76 -11.60 10.43 -0.86
C ARG A 76 -11.57 10.14 -2.37
N LEU A 77 -11.83 11.14 -3.20
CA LEU A 77 -11.76 11.02 -4.67
C LEU A 77 -10.32 10.76 -5.14
N VAL A 78 -9.35 11.49 -4.60
CA VAL A 78 -7.93 11.29 -4.91
C VAL A 78 -7.48 9.88 -4.46
N TYR A 79 -7.90 9.44 -3.27
CA TYR A 79 -7.63 8.08 -2.81
C TYR A 79 -8.22 7.02 -3.75
N LEU A 80 -9.46 7.22 -4.20
CA LEU A 80 -10.11 6.29 -5.13
C LEU A 80 -9.35 6.22 -6.46
N ALA A 81 -8.93 7.37 -6.99
CA ALA A 81 -8.14 7.44 -8.22
C ALA A 81 -6.79 6.73 -8.07
N LEU A 82 -6.06 6.96 -6.96
CA LEU A 82 -4.80 6.28 -6.66
C LEU A 82 -5.02 4.77 -6.59
N ARG A 83 -6.04 4.33 -5.84
CA ARG A 83 -6.34 2.91 -5.68
C ARG A 83 -6.74 2.23 -6.99
N TYR A 84 -7.49 2.93 -7.84
CA TYR A 84 -7.84 2.44 -9.18
C TYR A 84 -6.59 2.20 -10.03
N VAL A 85 -5.66 3.16 -10.06
CA VAL A 85 -4.41 3.06 -10.84
C VAL A 85 -3.56 1.87 -10.37
N ILE A 86 -3.49 1.66 -9.06
CA ILE A 86 -2.75 0.53 -8.46
C ILE A 86 -3.37 -0.80 -8.88
N ILE A 87 -4.66 -0.99 -8.60
CA ILE A 87 -5.37 -2.26 -8.88
C ILE A 87 -5.37 -2.56 -10.37
N TYR A 88 -5.71 -1.58 -11.21
CA TYR A 88 -5.74 -1.76 -12.66
C TYR A 88 -4.37 -2.12 -13.23
N THR A 89 -3.30 -1.63 -12.63
CA THR A 89 -1.93 -1.97 -13.03
C THR A 89 -1.55 -3.38 -12.60
N GLY A 90 -1.88 -3.78 -11.35
CA GLY A 90 -1.70 -5.14 -10.87
C GLY A 90 -2.42 -6.17 -11.76
N GLU A 91 -3.70 -5.93 -12.04
CA GLU A 91 -4.51 -6.79 -12.91
C GLU A 91 -3.96 -6.92 -14.33
N LYS A 92 -3.48 -5.83 -14.94
CA LYS A 92 -2.83 -5.89 -16.26
C LYS A 92 -1.56 -6.75 -16.27
N VAL A 93 -0.72 -6.63 -15.24
CA VAL A 93 0.52 -7.43 -15.12
C VAL A 93 0.18 -8.91 -15.08
N ILE A 94 -0.83 -9.30 -14.29
CA ILE A 94 -1.24 -10.69 -14.15
C ILE A 94 -1.82 -11.23 -15.44
N PHE A 95 -2.66 -10.44 -16.11
CA PHE A 95 -3.22 -10.83 -17.39
C PHE A 95 -2.11 -11.18 -18.40
N GLN A 96 -1.04 -10.38 -18.43
CA GLN A 96 0.12 -10.66 -19.28
C GLN A 96 0.86 -11.94 -18.89
N ILE A 97 1.09 -12.16 -17.59
CA ILE A 97 1.76 -13.37 -17.10
C ILE A 97 0.94 -14.61 -17.41
N ARG A 98 -0.36 -14.62 -17.08
CA ARG A 98 -1.28 -15.72 -17.39
C ARG A 98 -1.30 -15.99 -18.90
N SER A 99 -1.42 -14.96 -19.72
CA SER A 99 -1.44 -15.09 -21.18
C SER A 99 -0.15 -15.70 -21.74
N GLN A 100 1.03 -15.27 -21.27
CA GLN A 100 2.31 -15.85 -21.70
C GLN A 100 2.44 -17.31 -21.26
N PHE A 101 2.03 -17.61 -20.04
CA PHE A 101 2.08 -18.96 -19.49
C PHE A 101 1.16 -19.93 -20.25
N TYR A 102 -0.09 -19.53 -20.52
CA TYR A 102 -1.01 -20.33 -21.35
C TYR A 102 -0.43 -20.59 -22.74
N ARG A 103 0.14 -19.58 -23.40
CA ARG A 103 0.81 -19.75 -24.71
C ARG A 103 2.00 -20.69 -24.65
N HIS A 104 2.77 -20.67 -23.56
CA HIS A 104 3.89 -21.58 -23.37
C HIS A 104 3.39 -23.02 -23.22
N LEU A 105 2.39 -23.25 -22.38
CA LEU A 105 1.79 -24.57 -22.18
C LEU A 105 1.23 -25.17 -23.48
N GLN A 106 0.58 -24.36 -24.32
CA GLN A 106 0.05 -24.82 -25.61
C GLN A 106 1.15 -25.28 -26.59
N ARG A 107 2.40 -24.89 -26.38
CA ARG A 107 3.54 -25.26 -27.24
C ARG A 107 4.36 -26.42 -26.69
N LEU A 108 4.04 -26.94 -25.50
CA LEU A 108 4.73 -28.10 -24.96
C LEU A 108 4.27 -29.40 -25.63
N SER A 109 5.19 -30.35 -25.75
CA SER A 109 4.90 -31.67 -26.33
C SER A 109 4.01 -32.50 -25.41
N LEU A 110 3.20 -33.40 -26.00
CA LEU A 110 2.37 -34.35 -25.24
C LEU A 110 3.18 -35.17 -24.22
N SER A 111 4.41 -35.55 -24.57
CA SER A 111 5.33 -36.30 -23.69
C SER A 111 5.64 -35.60 -22.36
N TYR A 112 5.61 -34.26 -22.32
CA TYR A 112 5.74 -33.50 -21.07
C TYR A 112 4.52 -33.65 -20.16
N PHE A 113 3.33 -33.76 -20.75
CA PHE A 113 2.07 -33.92 -20.01
C PHE A 113 1.86 -35.36 -19.49
N ASP A 114 2.54 -36.35 -20.07
CA ASP A 114 2.52 -37.74 -19.56
C ASP A 114 3.32 -37.92 -18.26
N HIS A 115 4.32 -37.08 -17.99
CA HIS A 115 5.24 -37.26 -16.86
C HIS A 115 4.91 -36.36 -15.64
N LYS A 116 4.00 -35.39 -15.77
CA LYS A 116 3.60 -34.49 -14.67
C LYS A 116 2.11 -34.15 -14.72
N GLN A 117 1.45 -34.14 -13.55
CA GLN A 117 0.07 -33.65 -13.43
C GLN A 117 -0.02 -32.17 -13.81
N THR A 118 -0.59 -31.89 -14.99
CA THR A 118 -0.79 -30.54 -15.54
C THR A 118 -1.47 -29.59 -14.56
N GLY A 119 -2.40 -30.10 -13.74
CA GLY A 119 -3.12 -29.34 -12.73
C GLY A 119 -2.23 -28.81 -11.60
N GLU A 120 -1.17 -29.53 -11.24
CA GLU A 120 -0.25 -29.11 -10.17
C GLU A 120 0.65 -27.95 -10.62
N ILE A 121 1.14 -28.00 -11.87
CA ILE A 121 1.95 -26.93 -12.46
C ILE A 121 1.09 -25.68 -12.65
N MET A 122 -0.14 -25.83 -13.15
CA MET A 122 -1.11 -24.74 -13.28
C MET A 122 -1.41 -24.09 -11.93
N SER A 123 -1.70 -24.90 -10.90
CA SER A 123 -2.02 -24.40 -9.56
C SER A 123 -0.85 -23.65 -8.93
N ARG A 124 0.38 -24.18 -9.03
CA ARG A 124 1.57 -23.49 -8.52
C ARG A 124 1.82 -22.16 -9.21
N VAL A 125 1.73 -22.09 -10.55
CA VAL A 125 1.97 -20.83 -11.27
C VAL A 125 0.86 -19.82 -11.01
N ILE A 126 -0.41 -20.23 -11.00
CA ILE A 126 -1.51 -19.31 -10.67
C ILE A 126 -1.35 -18.76 -9.25
N ASN A 127 -1.01 -19.62 -8.29
CA ASN A 127 -0.84 -19.23 -6.91
C ASN A 127 0.40 -18.33 -6.71
N ASP A 128 1.53 -18.66 -7.34
CA ASP A 128 2.74 -17.85 -7.28
C ASP A 128 2.53 -16.47 -7.92
N VAL A 129 1.80 -16.40 -9.04
CA VAL A 129 1.45 -15.13 -9.70
C VAL A 129 0.48 -14.31 -8.83
N TYR A 130 -0.47 -14.97 -8.17
CA TYR A 130 -1.38 -14.32 -7.23
C TYR A 130 -0.65 -13.78 -6.00
N ILE A 131 0.34 -14.52 -5.49
CA ILE A 131 1.22 -14.04 -4.40
C ILE A 131 2.00 -12.81 -4.86
N ILE A 132 2.59 -12.83 -6.06
CA ILE A 132 3.32 -11.68 -6.61
C ILE A 132 2.39 -10.48 -6.82
N GLN A 133 1.17 -10.70 -7.32
CA GLN A 133 0.13 -9.67 -7.40
C GLN A 133 -0.10 -9.02 -6.04
N HIS A 134 -0.43 -9.83 -5.03
CA HIS A 134 -0.75 -9.33 -3.71
C HIS A 134 0.43 -8.58 -3.09
N MET A 135 1.67 -9.05 -3.32
CA MET A 135 2.86 -8.35 -2.87
C MET A 135 3.04 -6.98 -3.54
N LEU A 136 2.70 -6.83 -4.82
CA LEU A 136 2.79 -5.54 -5.51
C LEU A 136 1.66 -4.58 -5.11
N GLU A 137 0.43 -5.07 -5.06
CA GLU A 137 -0.76 -4.27 -4.75
C GLU A 137 -0.85 -3.88 -3.27
N SER A 138 -0.67 -4.84 -2.36
CA SER A 138 -0.86 -4.63 -0.92
C SER A 138 0.43 -4.38 -0.16
N GLY A 139 1.55 -4.92 -0.63
CA GLY A 139 2.84 -4.81 0.04
C GLY A 139 3.62 -3.58 -0.41
N PHE A 140 4.19 -3.65 -1.60
CA PHE A 140 5.21 -2.70 -2.05
C PHE A 140 4.67 -1.27 -2.18
N ILE A 141 3.53 -1.09 -2.84
CA ILE A 141 2.97 0.25 -3.08
C ILE A 141 2.43 0.85 -1.78
N THR A 142 1.76 0.06 -0.95
CA THR A 142 1.26 0.52 0.37
C THR A 142 2.41 0.94 1.27
N ILE A 143 3.46 0.11 1.40
CA ILE A 143 4.64 0.46 2.22
C ILE A 143 5.28 1.76 1.73
N LEU A 144 5.43 1.93 0.41
CA LEU A 144 5.99 3.16 -0.15
C LEU A 144 5.10 4.38 0.16
N THR A 145 3.78 4.21 0.06
CA THR A 145 2.80 5.26 0.38
C THR A 145 2.89 5.63 1.85
N ASP A 146 2.84 4.65 2.75
CA ASP A 146 2.86 4.86 4.20
C ASP A 146 4.16 5.53 4.66
N LEU A 147 5.30 5.11 4.10
CA LEU A 147 6.60 5.74 4.39
C LEU A 147 6.64 7.22 3.96
N LEU A 148 6.14 7.53 2.76
CA LEU A 148 6.08 8.91 2.28
C LEU A 148 5.13 9.77 3.12
N THR A 149 3.93 9.27 3.40
CA THR A 149 2.95 9.96 4.26
C THR A 149 3.54 10.20 5.65
N LEU A 150 4.22 9.21 6.24
CA LEU A 150 4.89 9.35 7.53
C LEU A 150 5.93 10.48 7.52
N VAL A 151 6.81 10.54 6.51
CA VAL A 151 7.82 11.60 6.39
C VAL A 151 7.18 12.98 6.25
N ILE A 152 6.15 13.12 5.40
CA ILE A 152 5.47 14.40 5.18
C ILE A 152 4.77 14.88 6.46
N VAL A 153 4.02 13.99 7.13
CA VAL A 153 3.30 14.32 8.37
C VAL A 153 4.28 14.73 9.47
N ILE A 154 5.37 13.98 9.67
CA ILE A 154 6.41 14.33 10.64
C ILE A 154 7.01 15.71 10.32
N GLY A 155 7.34 15.98 9.05
CA GLY A 155 7.88 17.27 8.63
C GLY A 155 6.94 18.44 8.94
N ILE A 156 5.64 18.27 8.70
CA ILE A 156 4.62 19.27 9.03
C ILE A 156 4.50 19.44 10.54
N MET A 157 4.48 18.35 11.31
CA MET A 157 4.43 18.43 12.77
C MET A 157 5.62 19.19 13.35
N PHE A 158 6.83 18.97 12.82
CA PHE A 158 8.01 19.73 13.20
C PHE A 158 7.87 21.23 12.91
N HIS A 159 7.25 21.59 11.78
CA HIS A 159 6.99 22.98 11.42
C HIS A 159 6.00 23.66 12.37
N PHE A 160 4.93 22.96 12.78
CA PHE A 160 3.93 23.51 13.70
C PHE A 160 4.41 23.56 15.16
N ASN A 161 4.94 22.45 15.66
CA ASN A 161 5.41 22.34 17.05
C ASN A 161 6.42 21.20 17.21
N TRP A 162 7.69 21.56 17.20
CA TRP A 162 8.81 20.61 17.36
C TRP A 162 8.77 19.82 18.68
N ARG A 163 8.22 20.39 19.76
CA ARG A 163 8.09 19.69 21.05
C ARG A 163 7.04 18.57 20.95
N LEU A 164 5.91 18.85 20.33
CA LEU A 164 4.86 17.86 20.12
C LEU A 164 5.35 16.73 19.19
N ALA A 165 6.08 17.09 18.12
CA ALA A 165 6.66 16.13 17.19
C ALA A 165 7.62 15.14 17.88
N LEU A 166 8.51 15.62 18.76
CA LEU A 166 9.44 14.77 19.51
C LEU A 166 8.71 13.78 20.43
N ILE A 167 7.66 14.23 21.11
CA ILE A 167 6.83 13.36 21.96
C ILE A 167 6.20 12.26 21.09
N THR A 168 5.61 12.61 19.95
CA THR A 168 5.00 11.64 19.03
C THR A 168 6.01 10.63 18.47
N ILE A 169 7.20 11.09 18.09
CA ILE A 169 8.27 10.20 17.59
C ILE A 169 8.70 9.19 18.65
N THR A 170 8.68 9.56 19.93
CA THR A 170 9.00 8.66 21.04
C THR A 170 7.99 7.51 21.18
N VAL A 171 6.75 7.68 20.70
CA VAL A 171 5.73 6.62 20.70
C VAL A 171 5.98 5.57 19.62
N LEU A 172 6.59 5.93 18.50
CA LEU A 172 6.89 5.02 17.39
C LEU A 172 7.72 3.78 17.80
N PRO A 173 8.86 3.89 18.52
CA PRO A 173 9.62 2.72 18.95
C PRO A 173 8.84 1.85 19.94
N LEU A 174 8.01 2.45 20.82
CA LEU A 174 7.15 1.69 21.73
C LEU A 174 6.11 0.87 20.97
N TYR A 175 5.50 1.47 19.94
CA TYR A 175 4.56 0.79 19.05
C TYR A 175 5.26 -0.33 18.27
N ALA A 176 6.42 -0.06 17.68
CA ALA A 176 7.20 -1.06 16.93
C ALA A 176 7.59 -2.25 17.81
N ALA A 177 8.05 -2.01 19.04
CA ALA A 177 8.37 -3.05 20.00
C ALA A 177 7.15 -3.92 20.34
N ASN A 178 6.00 -3.31 20.63
CA ASN A 178 4.77 -4.05 20.90
C ASN A 178 4.32 -4.87 19.68
N HIS A 179 4.35 -4.27 18.49
CA HIS A 179 4.00 -4.93 17.24
C HIS A 179 4.91 -6.15 16.98
N GLU A 180 6.23 -6.02 17.18
CA GLU A 180 7.15 -7.14 17.03
C GLU A 180 6.88 -8.28 18.01
N VAL A 181 6.63 -7.96 19.29
CA VAL A 181 6.28 -8.97 20.30
C VAL A 181 5.00 -9.70 19.90
N PHE A 182 3.98 -8.97 19.48
CA PHE A 182 2.69 -9.52 19.08
C PHE A 182 2.81 -10.41 17.83
N VAL A 183 3.47 -9.94 16.77
CA VAL A 183 3.68 -10.71 15.53
C VAL A 183 4.51 -11.95 15.78
N ARG A 184 5.56 -11.86 16.61
CA ARG A 184 6.37 -13.04 17.00
C ARG A 184 5.50 -14.07 17.71
N ARG A 185 4.57 -13.65 18.58
CA ARG A 185 3.65 -14.53 19.30
C ARG A 185 2.69 -15.25 18.35
N ILE A 186 2.05 -14.52 17.42
CA ILE A 186 1.17 -15.11 16.40
C ILE A 186 1.93 -16.13 15.55
N ARG A 187 3.12 -15.79 15.07
CA ARG A 187 3.93 -16.69 14.23
C ARG A 187 4.33 -17.97 14.95
N ARG A 188 4.59 -17.92 16.26
CA ARG A 188 4.89 -19.12 17.07
C ARG A 188 3.66 -20.02 17.19
N THR A 189 2.50 -19.45 17.50
CA THR A 189 1.24 -20.21 17.62
C THR A 189 0.79 -20.80 16.29
N GLY A 190 0.89 -20.04 15.19
CA GLY A 190 0.53 -20.53 13.86
C GLY A 190 1.36 -21.74 13.40
N ARG A 191 2.65 -21.77 13.73
CA ARG A 191 3.51 -22.94 13.45
C ARG A 191 3.14 -24.15 14.31
N ALA A 192 2.72 -23.93 15.56
CA ALA A 192 2.30 -25.01 16.45
C ALA A 192 0.97 -25.65 16.01
N ILE A 193 0.03 -24.85 15.48
CA ILE A 193 -1.24 -25.35 14.93
C ILE A 193 -1.02 -26.16 13.65
N ARG A 194 -0.18 -25.67 12.72
CA ARG A 194 0.10 -26.37 11.46
C ARG A 194 0.71 -27.76 11.67
N ARG A 195 1.56 -27.92 12.70
CA ARG A 195 2.14 -29.22 13.11
C ARG A 195 1.16 -30.19 13.76
N LYS A 196 -0.03 -29.75 14.19
CA LYS A 196 -1.08 -30.62 14.75
C LYS A 196 -2.06 -31.12 13.70
N ILE A 197 -2.04 -30.54 12.50
CA ILE A 197 -2.94 -30.86 11.39
C ILE A 197 -2.24 -31.78 10.36
N GLU A 198 -0.91 -31.71 10.29
CA GLU A 198 -0.04 -32.72 9.65
C GLU A 198 0.13 -33.94 10.55
#